data_AF-A0A1Z2L3T5-F1
#
_entry.id   AF-A0A1Z2L3T5-F1
#
_cell.length_a   1.000
_cell.length_b   1.000
_cell.length_c   1.000
_cell.angle_alpha   90.00
_cell.angle_beta   90.00
_cell.angle_gamma   90.00
#
_symmetry.space_group_name_H-M   'P 1'
#
loop_
_entity.id
_entity.type
_entity.pdbx_description
1 polymer ?
#
loop_
_entity_poly.entity_id
_entity_poly.type
_entity_poly.pdbx_seq_one_letter_code
_entity_poly.pdbx_strand_id
1 'polypeptide(L)'
;MVDDALEFAALPAGAPAVEVGAGTGKATLAFAARGTPVTCVEPDARMARVLRRNRAAMPHVAVEVADFESWRPDRPYGLLYCAQAWHWIDPAVRWARARTALGPGGTPALFWNHWRPADRDLSDRLTAVHARHGVDVPSYTLLDPRPRPARHGPEARQWRETEADGGFTDLTHRLHGSAHDRSPTGLVELLASCSGYRVLPAATRGHLYEETARTVAAEGGTARVRITTSLFLARSLG
;
A
#
# COMPACT_ATOMS: atom_id res chain seq x y z
N MET A 1 -8.93 -2.23 9.73
CA MET A 1 -8.35 -2.55 8.40
C MET A 1 -7.76 -3.95 8.35
N VAL A 2 -6.75 -4.30 9.16
CA VAL A 2 -6.24 -5.69 9.18
C VAL A 2 -7.30 -6.61 9.77
N ASP A 3 -7.91 -6.19 10.88
CA ASP A 3 -9.01 -6.94 11.52
C ASP A 3 -10.20 -7.13 10.57
N ASP A 4 -10.61 -6.09 9.84
CA ASP A 4 -11.65 -6.19 8.80
C ASP A 4 -11.32 -7.22 7.69
N ALA A 5 -10.06 -7.27 7.25
CA ALA A 5 -9.65 -8.23 6.23
C ALA A 5 -9.69 -9.67 6.76
N LEU A 6 -9.26 -9.87 8.02
CA LEU A 6 -9.30 -11.17 8.68
C LEU A 6 -10.74 -11.60 8.98
N GLU A 7 -11.59 -10.68 9.43
CA GLU A 7 -13.02 -10.89 9.67
C GLU A 7 -13.73 -11.29 8.37
N PHE A 8 -13.50 -10.56 7.28
CA PHE A 8 -14.09 -10.89 5.98
C PHE A 8 -13.61 -12.25 5.47
N ALA A 9 -12.31 -12.51 5.59
CA ALA A 9 -11.73 -13.79 5.18
C ALA A 9 -12.25 -14.96 6.02
N ALA A 10 -12.71 -14.71 7.25
CA ALA A 10 -13.24 -15.70 8.18
C ALA A 10 -12.33 -16.94 8.30
N LEU A 11 -11.02 -16.68 8.37
CA LEU A 11 -9.99 -17.71 8.34
C LEU A 11 -10.14 -18.65 9.54
N PRO A 12 -10.11 -19.99 9.33
CA PRO A 12 -9.91 -20.92 10.41
C PRO A 12 -8.64 -20.58 11.21
N ALA A 13 -8.64 -20.89 12.51
CA ALA A 13 -7.47 -20.67 13.35
C ALA A 13 -6.23 -21.36 12.74
N GLY A 14 -5.16 -20.60 12.53
CA GLY A 14 -3.92 -21.09 11.92
C GLY A 14 -3.92 -21.21 10.39
N ALA A 15 -5.00 -20.83 9.70
CA ALA A 15 -5.01 -20.81 8.23
C ALA A 15 -3.99 -19.78 7.71
N PRO A 16 -3.15 -20.16 6.72
CA PRO A 16 -2.07 -19.31 6.26
C PRO A 16 -2.58 -18.20 5.33
N ALA A 17 -1.92 -17.05 5.40
CA ALA A 17 -2.05 -15.96 4.45
C ALA A 17 -0.78 -15.82 3.60
N VAL A 18 -0.91 -15.35 2.37
CA VAL A 18 0.21 -14.94 1.52
C VAL A 18 0.18 -13.43 1.33
N GLU A 19 1.32 -12.78 1.52
CA GLU A 19 1.52 -11.37 1.17
C GLU A 19 2.27 -11.27 -0.15
N VAL A 20 1.70 -10.55 -1.11
CA VAL A 20 2.33 -10.29 -2.41
C VAL A 20 2.97 -8.91 -2.42
N GLY A 21 4.28 -8.86 -2.66
CA GLY A 21 5.07 -7.62 -2.62
C GLY A 21 5.21 -7.07 -1.20
N ALA A 22 5.69 -7.91 -0.28
CA ALA A 22 5.73 -7.61 1.15
C ALA A 22 6.68 -6.45 1.54
N GLY A 23 7.63 -6.12 0.67
CA GLY A 23 8.64 -5.09 0.88
C GLY A 23 9.41 -5.32 2.18
N THR A 24 9.40 -4.31 3.06
CA THR A 24 10.06 -4.39 4.38
C THR A 24 9.14 -4.93 5.50
N GLY A 25 7.92 -5.35 5.16
CA GLY A 25 6.97 -6.05 6.02
C GLY A 25 6.06 -5.22 6.91
N LYS A 26 5.73 -3.97 6.55
CA LYS A 26 4.83 -3.16 7.38
C LYS A 26 3.46 -3.84 7.58
N ALA A 27 2.87 -4.37 6.49
CA ALA A 27 1.62 -5.10 6.58
C ALA A 27 1.86 -6.51 7.15
N THR A 28 2.92 -7.22 6.74
CA THR A 28 3.35 -8.50 7.32
C THR A 28 3.25 -8.52 8.84
N LEU A 29 3.94 -7.58 9.50
CA LEU A 29 4.03 -7.54 10.96
C LEU A 29 2.66 -7.27 11.60
N ALA A 30 1.80 -6.48 10.95
CA ALA A 30 0.47 -6.20 11.45
C ALA A 30 -0.46 -7.43 11.40
N PHE A 31 -0.39 -8.22 10.33
CA PHE A 31 -1.11 -9.50 10.25
C PHE A 31 -0.51 -10.55 11.20
N ALA A 32 0.81 -10.69 11.22
CA ALA A 32 1.50 -11.65 12.07
C ALA A 32 1.30 -11.39 13.57
N ALA A 33 1.20 -10.12 13.99
CA ALA A 33 0.90 -9.75 15.38
C ALA A 33 -0.49 -10.22 15.85
N ARG A 34 -1.40 -10.56 14.92
CA ARG A 34 -2.72 -11.15 15.20
C ARG A 34 -2.71 -12.68 15.14
N GLY A 35 -1.53 -13.30 15.08
CA GLY A 35 -1.37 -14.75 15.06
C GLY A 35 -1.55 -15.39 13.69
N THR A 36 -1.78 -14.62 12.62
CA THR A 36 -1.90 -15.16 11.26
C THR A 36 -0.53 -15.63 10.74
N PRO A 37 -0.36 -16.91 10.35
CA PRO A 37 0.84 -17.36 9.65
C PRO A 37 0.92 -16.68 8.28
N VAL A 38 2.07 -16.10 7.94
CA VAL A 38 2.24 -15.35 6.68
C VAL A 38 3.39 -15.92 5.86
N THR A 39 3.13 -16.21 4.59
CA THR A 39 4.17 -16.38 3.57
C THR A 39 4.34 -15.07 2.81
N CYS A 40 5.49 -14.43 2.91
CA CYS A 40 5.80 -13.20 2.20
C CYS A 40 6.50 -13.52 0.87
N VAL A 41 5.92 -13.07 -0.23
CA VAL A 41 6.52 -13.13 -1.57
C VAL A 41 7.04 -11.73 -1.92
N GLU A 42 8.36 -11.58 -2.01
CA GLU A 42 9.01 -10.29 -2.27
C GLU A 42 10.12 -10.42 -3.32
N PRO A 43 10.03 -9.73 -4.47
CA PRO A 43 11.04 -9.86 -5.52
C PRO A 43 12.38 -9.18 -5.18
N ASP A 44 12.39 -8.08 -4.41
CA ASP A 44 13.64 -7.39 -4.05
C ASP A 44 14.32 -8.08 -2.86
N ALA A 45 15.40 -8.82 -3.14
CA ALA A 45 16.22 -9.50 -2.14
C ALA A 45 16.74 -8.57 -1.01
N ARG A 46 16.93 -7.27 -1.30
CA ARG A 46 17.36 -6.26 -0.33
C ARG A 46 16.22 -5.88 0.62
N MET A 47 15.00 -5.74 0.11
CA MET A 47 13.80 -5.55 0.95
C MET A 47 13.49 -6.79 1.77
N ALA A 48 13.55 -7.98 1.15
CA ALA A 48 13.37 -9.26 1.83
C ALA A 48 14.37 -9.46 2.98
N ARG A 49 15.62 -9.00 2.84
CA ARG A 49 16.61 -9.02 3.94
C ARG A 49 16.17 -8.14 5.12
N VAL A 50 15.65 -6.95 4.85
CA VAL A 50 15.10 -6.06 5.90
C VAL A 50 13.88 -6.71 6.56
N LEU A 51 12.99 -7.31 5.77
CA LEU A 51 11.83 -8.04 6.27
C LEU A 51 12.23 -9.20 7.20
N ARG A 52 13.21 -10.02 6.81
CA ARG A 52 13.74 -11.10 7.66
C ARG A 52 14.25 -10.60 9.01
N ARG A 53 14.90 -9.44 9.04
CA ARG A 53 15.33 -8.81 10.29
C ARG A 53 14.13 -8.32 11.11
N ASN A 54 13.20 -7.64 10.47
CA ASN A 54 12.04 -7.06 11.15
C ASN A 54 11.11 -8.13 11.74
N ARG A 55 10.97 -9.28 11.06
CA ARG A 55 10.15 -10.40 11.53
C ARG A 55 10.85 -11.31 12.54
N ALA A 56 12.09 -11.05 12.96
CA ALA A 56 12.92 -12.03 13.69
C ALA A 56 12.23 -12.67 14.91
N ALA A 57 11.34 -11.95 15.61
CA ALA A 57 10.57 -12.46 16.74
C ALA A 57 9.24 -13.18 16.36
N MET A 58 9.00 -13.40 15.06
CA MET A 58 7.78 -13.97 14.50
C MET A 58 8.13 -15.22 13.66
N PRO A 59 8.24 -16.40 14.29
CA PRO A 59 8.66 -17.63 13.60
C PRO A 59 7.63 -18.11 12.57
N HIS A 60 6.36 -17.73 12.71
CA HIS A 60 5.24 -18.04 11.82
C HIS A 60 5.19 -17.18 10.54
N VAL A 61 6.23 -16.38 10.28
CA VAL A 61 6.37 -15.57 9.07
C VAL A 61 7.49 -16.13 8.19
N ALA A 62 7.16 -16.65 7.01
CA ALA A 62 8.12 -17.09 6.01
C ALA A 62 8.40 -15.97 4.99
N VAL A 63 9.62 -15.94 4.43
CA VAL A 63 10.02 -14.92 3.44
C VAL A 63 10.69 -15.60 2.25
N GLU A 64 10.01 -15.53 1.11
CA GLU A 64 10.44 -16.07 -0.18
C GLU A 64 10.81 -14.93 -1.13
N VAL A 65 12.01 -15.03 -1.72
CA VAL A 65 12.47 -14.07 -2.72
C VAL A 65 12.02 -14.58 -4.08
N ALA A 66 10.95 -14.02 -4.61
CA ALA A 66 10.37 -14.43 -5.89
C ALA A 66 9.46 -13.34 -6.47
N ASP A 67 9.37 -13.30 -7.80
CA ASP A 67 8.32 -12.60 -8.51
C ASP A 67 7.00 -13.38 -8.38
N PHE A 68 5.89 -12.69 -8.11
CA PHE A 68 4.60 -13.34 -7.93
C PHE A 68 4.11 -14.06 -9.21
N GLU A 69 4.46 -13.51 -10.37
CA GLU A 69 4.23 -14.06 -11.69
C GLU A 69 4.78 -15.49 -11.84
N SER A 70 5.93 -15.76 -11.21
CA SER A 70 6.60 -17.07 -11.25
C SER A 70 6.40 -17.91 -9.99
N TRP A 71 6.10 -17.29 -8.85
CA TRP A 71 6.00 -17.94 -7.54
C TRP A 71 4.94 -19.06 -7.44
N ARG A 72 5.33 -20.31 -7.23
CA ARG A 72 4.37 -21.42 -7.13
C ARG A 72 3.98 -21.66 -5.66
N PRO A 73 2.70 -21.52 -5.29
CA PRO A 73 2.25 -21.88 -3.95
C PRO A 73 2.43 -23.39 -3.72
N ASP A 74 2.93 -23.77 -2.55
CA ASP A 74 3.02 -25.16 -2.09
C ASP A 74 1.67 -25.71 -1.59
N ARG A 75 0.74 -24.82 -1.29
CA ARG A 75 -0.61 -25.10 -0.79
C ARG A 75 -1.57 -23.94 -1.11
N PRO A 76 -2.89 -24.16 -1.14
CA PRO A 76 -3.84 -23.06 -1.22
C PRO A 76 -3.83 -22.20 0.05
N TYR A 77 -4.02 -20.89 -0.12
CA TYR A 77 -4.11 -19.91 0.97
C TYR A 77 -5.56 -19.46 1.16
N GLY A 78 -5.93 -19.21 2.42
CA GLY A 78 -7.25 -18.64 2.72
C GLY A 78 -7.31 -17.12 2.50
N LEU A 79 -6.16 -16.45 2.54
CA LEU A 79 -6.02 -15.02 2.35
C LEU A 79 -4.79 -14.72 1.50
N LEU A 80 -4.98 -13.94 0.44
CA LEU A 80 -3.93 -13.29 -0.31
C LEU A 80 -4.09 -11.80 -0.08
N TYR A 81 -3.06 -11.13 0.42
CA TYR A 81 -3.11 -9.68 0.57
C TYR A 81 -1.95 -8.98 -0.11
N CYS A 82 -2.22 -7.74 -0.55
CA CYS A 82 -1.22 -6.91 -1.18
C CYS A 82 -1.38 -5.46 -0.71
N ALA A 83 -0.34 -4.93 -0.07
CA ALA A 83 -0.31 -3.59 0.46
C ALA A 83 0.52 -2.66 -0.43
N GLN A 84 -0.15 -2.08 -1.43
CA GLN A 84 0.39 -1.09 -2.38
C GLN A 84 1.29 -1.63 -3.51
N ALA A 85 1.43 -2.94 -3.71
CA ALA A 85 2.28 -3.50 -4.79
C ALA A 85 1.51 -4.04 -6.01
N TRP A 86 0.17 -4.16 -5.94
CA TRP A 86 -0.65 -4.84 -6.97
C TRP A 86 -0.56 -4.25 -8.39
N HIS A 87 -0.12 -3.00 -8.51
CA HIS A 87 0.04 -2.29 -9.78
C HIS A 87 1.35 -2.64 -10.49
N TRP A 88 2.32 -3.23 -9.80
CA TRP A 88 3.59 -3.68 -10.37
C TRP A 88 3.51 -5.08 -10.99
N ILE A 89 2.51 -5.86 -10.60
CA ILE A 89 2.31 -7.22 -11.10
C ILE A 89 1.68 -7.14 -12.49
N ASP A 90 2.19 -7.95 -13.42
CA ASP A 90 1.67 -8.03 -14.79
C ASP A 90 0.14 -8.23 -14.79
N PRO A 91 -0.63 -7.27 -15.33
CA PRO A 91 -2.09 -7.34 -15.36
C PRO A 91 -2.63 -8.55 -16.12
N ALA A 92 -1.87 -9.11 -17.07
CA ALA A 92 -2.28 -10.27 -17.86
C ALA A 92 -2.34 -11.56 -17.03
N VAL A 93 -1.59 -11.64 -15.93
CA VAL A 93 -1.48 -12.88 -15.14
C VAL A 93 -1.93 -12.74 -13.70
N ARG A 94 -1.84 -11.55 -13.07
CA ARG A 94 -1.96 -11.40 -11.61
C ARG A 94 -3.22 -12.00 -10.99
N TRP A 95 -4.36 -11.91 -11.67
CA TRP A 95 -5.62 -12.46 -11.15
C TRP A 95 -5.68 -13.97 -11.29
N ALA A 96 -5.22 -14.52 -12.43
CA ALA A 96 -5.07 -15.96 -12.59
C ALA A 96 -4.14 -16.56 -11.53
N ARG A 97 -3.04 -15.86 -11.24
CA ARG A 97 -2.09 -16.24 -10.19
C ARG A 97 -2.70 -16.14 -8.80
N ALA A 98 -3.50 -15.11 -8.52
CA ALA A 98 -4.23 -15.01 -7.26
C ALA A 98 -5.24 -16.14 -7.07
N ARG A 99 -6.00 -16.52 -8.11
CA ARG A 99 -6.90 -17.68 -8.04
C ARG A 99 -6.15 -18.98 -7.79
N THR A 100 -5.02 -19.21 -8.46
CA THR A 100 -4.18 -20.39 -8.19
C THR A 100 -3.63 -20.41 -6.75
N ALA A 101 -3.30 -19.24 -6.20
CA ALA A 101 -2.79 -19.14 -4.83
C ALA A 101 -3.89 -19.30 -3.77
N LEU A 102 -5.11 -18.91 -4.08
CA LEU A 102 -6.25 -18.99 -3.16
C LEU A 102 -6.94 -20.35 -3.25
N GLY A 103 -7.40 -20.86 -2.11
CA GLY A 103 -8.36 -21.97 -2.10
C GLY A 103 -9.78 -21.50 -2.44
N PRO A 104 -10.72 -22.42 -2.70
CA PRO A 104 -12.14 -22.09 -2.80
C PRO A 104 -12.63 -21.28 -1.59
N GLY A 105 -13.31 -20.17 -1.83
CA GLY A 105 -13.76 -19.24 -0.79
C GLY A 105 -12.68 -18.33 -0.20
N GLY A 106 -11.42 -18.47 -0.63
CA GLY A 106 -10.30 -17.65 -0.19
C GLY A 106 -10.44 -16.17 -0.60
N THR A 107 -9.80 -15.27 0.14
CA THR A 107 -10.00 -13.82 -0.01
C THR A 107 -8.77 -13.13 -0.59
N PRO A 108 -8.87 -12.41 -1.73
CA PRO A 108 -7.94 -11.35 -2.04
C PRO A 108 -8.26 -10.09 -1.23
N ALA A 109 -7.24 -9.45 -0.63
CA ALA A 109 -7.34 -8.20 0.11
C ALA A 109 -6.31 -7.18 -0.40
N LEU A 110 -6.77 -6.14 -1.11
CA LEU A 110 -5.91 -5.10 -1.66
C LEU A 110 -6.02 -3.81 -0.85
N PHE A 111 -4.88 -3.32 -0.33
CA PHE A 111 -4.81 -2.10 0.48
C PHE A 111 -4.19 -0.95 -0.31
N TRP A 112 -4.85 0.22 -0.32
CA TRP A 112 -4.36 1.42 -1.00
C TRP A 112 -4.45 2.67 -0.15
N ASN A 113 -3.31 3.31 0.13
CA ASN A 113 -3.25 4.53 0.92
C ASN A 113 -3.42 5.78 0.05
N HIS A 114 -4.32 6.65 0.48
CA HIS A 114 -4.56 7.97 -0.10
C HIS A 114 -4.17 9.03 0.92
N TRP A 115 -3.09 9.74 0.64
CA TRP A 115 -2.52 10.76 1.50
C TRP A 115 -3.00 12.13 1.07
N ARG A 116 -3.31 13.01 2.02
CA ARG A 116 -3.52 14.45 1.78
C ARG A 116 -3.19 15.28 3.03
N PRO A 117 -2.74 16.53 2.89
CA PRO A 117 -2.72 17.46 4.02
C PRO A 117 -4.15 17.63 4.56
N ALA A 118 -4.29 17.74 5.88
CA ALA A 118 -5.57 18.00 6.52
C ALA A 118 -6.03 19.45 6.29
N ASP A 119 -5.07 20.36 6.20
CA ASP A 119 -5.24 21.77 5.92
C ASP A 119 -5.11 22.04 4.41
N ARG A 120 -6.15 22.65 3.85
CA ARG A 120 -6.21 22.99 2.43
C ARG A 120 -5.24 24.11 2.09
N ASP A 121 -5.06 25.08 2.98
CA ASP A 121 -4.19 26.22 2.72
C ASP A 121 -2.73 25.80 2.72
N LEU A 122 -2.34 24.90 3.64
CA LEU A 122 -1.03 24.24 3.59
C LEU A 122 -0.85 23.44 2.29
N SER A 123 -1.87 22.71 1.84
CA SER A 123 -1.82 21.97 0.56
C SER A 123 -1.59 22.91 -0.63
N ASP A 124 -2.31 24.03 -0.69
CA ASP A 124 -2.20 25.03 -1.76
C ASP A 124 -0.82 25.70 -1.73
N ARG A 125 -0.31 26.06 -0.54
CA ARG A 125 1.04 26.60 -0.37
C ARG A 125 2.12 25.63 -0.82
N LEU A 126 2.04 24.37 -0.39
CA LEU A 126 3.02 23.35 -0.79
C LEU A 126 2.95 23.07 -2.30
N THR A 127 1.77 23.11 -2.90
CA THR A 127 1.59 23.03 -4.36
C THR A 127 2.24 24.22 -5.07
N ALA A 128 2.09 25.43 -4.52
CA ALA A 128 2.76 26.62 -5.04
C ALA A 128 4.29 26.54 -4.90
N VAL A 129 4.83 25.92 -3.84
CA VAL A 129 6.27 25.62 -3.73
C VAL A 129 6.72 24.75 -4.91
N HIS A 130 5.98 23.67 -5.21
CA HIS A 130 6.31 22.79 -6.34
C HIS A 130 6.35 23.54 -7.67
N ALA A 131 5.32 24.36 -7.93
CA ALA A 131 5.24 25.18 -9.14
C ALA A 131 6.44 26.15 -9.27
N ARG A 132 6.88 26.79 -8.17
CA ARG A 132 8.02 27.71 -8.18
C ARG A 132 9.37 27.03 -8.49
N HIS A 133 9.49 25.75 -8.17
CA HIS A 133 10.67 24.95 -8.53
C HIS A 133 10.52 24.24 -9.89
N GLY A 134 9.44 24.52 -10.64
CA GLY A 134 9.18 23.87 -11.93
C GLY A 134 8.93 22.36 -11.80
N VAL A 135 8.41 21.92 -10.67
CA VAL A 135 8.13 20.50 -10.38
C VAL A 135 6.63 20.27 -10.45
N ASP A 136 6.20 19.41 -11.37
CA ASP A 136 4.83 18.89 -11.35
C ASP A 136 4.63 18.01 -10.11
N VAL A 137 3.47 18.13 -9.47
CA VAL A 137 3.12 17.26 -8.36
C VAL A 137 3.03 15.81 -8.85
N PRO A 138 3.87 14.89 -8.34
CA PRO A 138 3.85 13.54 -8.85
C PRO A 138 2.54 12.84 -8.48
N SER A 139 2.03 12.05 -9.41
CA SER A 139 0.88 11.17 -9.19
C SER A 139 1.09 10.27 -7.96
N TYR A 140 0.02 10.03 -7.20
CA TYR A 140 0.04 9.13 -6.03
C TYR A 140 0.78 9.65 -4.81
N THR A 141 1.14 10.94 -4.80
CA THR A 141 1.76 11.61 -3.65
C THR A 141 0.75 12.39 -2.80
N LEU A 142 1.24 13.01 -1.74
CA LEU A 142 0.48 13.77 -0.76
C LEU A 142 -0.31 14.94 -1.36
N LEU A 143 0.25 15.63 -2.36
CA LEU A 143 -0.32 16.86 -2.93
C LEU A 143 -1.11 16.61 -4.22
N ASP A 144 -1.26 15.34 -4.62
CA ASP A 144 -1.92 14.98 -5.87
C ASP A 144 -3.36 15.53 -5.91
N PRO A 145 -3.70 16.40 -6.88
CA PRO A 145 -4.97 17.12 -6.90
C PRO A 145 -6.15 16.27 -7.33
N ARG A 146 -5.92 15.05 -7.85
CA ARG A 146 -7.01 14.14 -8.20
C ARG A 146 -7.85 13.87 -6.94
N PRO A 147 -9.20 13.92 -6.98
CA PRO A 147 -9.99 13.77 -5.77
C PRO A 147 -9.61 12.46 -5.04
N ARG A 148 -9.64 12.45 -3.70
CA ARG A 148 -9.25 11.27 -2.91
C ARG A 148 -10.21 10.95 -1.77
N PRO A 149 -10.71 9.71 -1.72
CA PRO A 149 -10.54 8.65 -2.73
C PRO A 149 -11.53 8.91 -3.89
N ALA A 150 -11.13 9.54 -5.01
CA ALA A 150 -12.07 9.85 -6.11
C ALA A 150 -12.75 8.62 -6.70
N ARG A 151 -12.22 7.43 -6.41
CA ARG A 151 -12.64 6.17 -7.00
C ARG A 151 -12.86 5.18 -5.88
N HIS A 152 -14.13 4.93 -5.59
CA HIS A 152 -14.60 3.95 -4.61
C HIS A 152 -15.38 2.86 -5.31
N GLY A 153 -15.39 1.66 -4.73
CA GLY A 153 -16.15 0.53 -5.26
C GLY A 153 -15.96 0.39 -6.78
N PRO A 154 -17.05 0.35 -7.57
CA PRO A 154 -17.02 0.20 -9.03
C PRO A 154 -16.17 1.19 -9.82
N GLU A 155 -15.88 2.37 -9.28
CA GLU A 155 -15.08 3.38 -9.98
C GLU A 155 -13.56 3.15 -9.86
N ALA A 156 -13.15 2.32 -8.90
CA ALA A 156 -11.76 1.97 -8.64
C ALA A 156 -11.25 0.92 -9.62
N ARG A 157 -10.00 1.07 -10.04
CA ARG A 157 -9.32 0.09 -10.91
C ARG A 157 -9.32 -1.30 -10.27
N GLN A 158 -9.03 -1.38 -8.98
CA GLN A 158 -9.00 -2.64 -8.23
C GLN A 158 -10.33 -3.38 -8.35
N TRP A 159 -11.46 -2.68 -8.11
CA TRP A 159 -12.78 -3.28 -8.25
C TRP A 159 -13.06 -3.74 -9.67
N ARG A 160 -12.90 -2.85 -10.67
CA ARG A 160 -13.20 -3.20 -12.07
C ARG A 160 -12.39 -4.37 -12.55
N GLU A 161 -11.13 -4.47 -12.14
CA GLU A 161 -10.27 -5.58 -12.53
C GLU A 161 -10.64 -6.89 -11.81
N THR A 162 -11.04 -6.84 -10.53
CA THR A 162 -11.57 -8.02 -9.84
C THR A 162 -12.87 -8.51 -10.49
N GLU A 163 -13.77 -7.58 -10.82
CA GLU A 163 -15.06 -7.88 -11.43
C GLU A 163 -14.90 -8.44 -12.86
N ALA A 164 -14.04 -7.82 -13.66
CA ALA A 164 -13.76 -8.28 -15.02
C ALA A 164 -13.05 -9.63 -15.09
N ASP A 165 -12.32 -10.04 -14.04
CA ASP A 165 -11.70 -11.37 -13.97
C ASP A 165 -12.74 -12.50 -13.90
N GLY A 166 -13.93 -12.24 -13.34
CA GLY A 166 -15.04 -13.20 -13.26
C GLY A 166 -14.83 -14.39 -12.32
N GLY A 167 -13.63 -14.60 -11.76
CA GLY A 167 -13.34 -15.68 -10.82
C GLY A 167 -13.50 -15.30 -9.34
N PHE A 168 -14.10 -14.14 -9.06
CA PHE A 168 -14.33 -13.63 -7.72
C PHE A 168 -15.78 -13.14 -7.55
N THR A 169 -16.33 -13.35 -6.36
CA THR A 169 -17.66 -12.90 -5.92
C THR A 169 -17.56 -12.05 -4.66
N ASP A 170 -18.69 -11.52 -4.17
CA ASP A 170 -18.82 -10.80 -2.90
C ASP A 170 -17.86 -9.60 -2.77
N LEU A 171 -17.66 -8.89 -3.88
CA LEU A 171 -16.78 -7.72 -3.91
C LEU A 171 -17.23 -6.70 -2.87
N THR A 172 -16.30 -6.31 -2.00
CA THR A 172 -16.53 -5.41 -0.89
C THR A 172 -15.44 -4.35 -0.86
N HIS A 173 -15.81 -3.10 -0.60
CA HIS A 173 -14.87 -1.99 -0.43
C HIS A 173 -15.10 -1.33 0.92
N ARG A 174 -14.04 -1.24 1.74
CA ARG A 174 -14.05 -0.54 3.03
C ARG A 174 -13.04 0.61 3.02
N LEU A 175 -13.31 1.63 3.82
CA LEU A 175 -12.45 2.80 3.98
C LEU A 175 -12.03 2.95 5.43
N HIS A 176 -10.74 3.20 5.64
CA HIS A 176 -10.19 3.47 6.97
C HIS A 176 -9.45 4.80 6.99
N GLY A 177 -9.92 5.73 7.82
CA GLY A 177 -9.28 7.02 8.03
C GLY A 177 -8.27 6.97 9.17
N SER A 178 -7.14 7.64 8.99
CA SER A 178 -6.21 7.99 10.06
C SER A 178 -5.60 9.37 9.80
N ALA A 179 -5.01 9.97 10.82
CA ALA A 179 -4.29 11.23 10.68
C ALA A 179 -3.01 11.17 11.49
N HIS A 180 -1.93 11.70 10.92
CA HIS A 180 -0.62 11.70 11.54
C HIS A 180 -0.01 13.09 11.40
N ASP A 181 0.49 13.60 12.51
CA ASP A 181 1.20 14.87 12.52
C ASP A 181 2.65 14.62 12.08
N ARG A 182 3.16 15.47 11.20
CA ARG A 182 4.52 15.39 10.65
C ARG A 182 5.27 16.68 10.94
N SER A 183 6.47 16.54 11.49
CA SER A 183 7.43 17.64 11.56
C SER A 183 7.86 18.08 10.15
N PRO A 184 8.53 19.24 9.98
CA PRO A 184 9.05 19.66 8.69
C PRO A 184 9.93 18.60 8.03
N THR A 185 10.87 18.03 8.79
CA THR A 185 11.73 16.94 8.34
C THR A 185 10.93 15.68 8.01
N GLY A 186 9.96 15.31 8.85
CA GLY A 186 9.11 14.13 8.61
C GLY A 186 8.24 14.25 7.35
N LEU A 187 7.83 15.47 6.98
CA LEU A 187 7.14 15.70 5.72
C LEU A 187 8.08 15.55 4.52
N VAL A 188 9.30 16.09 4.62
CA VAL A 188 10.33 15.92 3.58
C VAL A 188 10.68 14.45 3.39
N GLU A 189 10.84 13.68 4.47
CA GLU A 189 11.09 12.24 4.41
C GLU A 189 9.96 11.49 3.69
N LEU A 190 8.70 11.89 3.92
CA LEU A 190 7.56 11.32 3.21
C LEU A 190 7.66 11.59 1.70
N LEU A 191 7.95 12.83 1.29
CA LEU A 191 8.13 13.17 -0.13
C LEU A 191 9.33 12.40 -0.72
N ALA A 192 10.45 12.32 -0.01
CA ALA A 192 11.66 11.61 -0.45
C ALA A 192 11.45 10.10 -0.64
N SER A 193 10.45 9.53 0.03
CA SER A 193 10.08 8.12 -0.15
C SER A 193 9.36 7.84 -1.47
N CYS A 194 8.76 8.85 -2.11
CA CYS A 194 8.00 8.66 -3.34
C CYS A 194 8.91 8.73 -4.58
N SER A 195 8.76 7.78 -5.50
CA SER A 195 9.60 7.65 -6.71
C SER A 195 9.59 8.90 -7.58
N GLY A 196 8.44 9.57 -7.71
CA GLY A 196 8.30 10.80 -8.49
C GLY A 196 9.23 11.94 -8.04
N TYR A 197 9.60 12.00 -6.76
CA TYR A 197 10.60 12.96 -6.29
C TYR A 197 12.03 12.42 -6.37
N ARG A 198 12.22 11.10 -6.28
CA ARG A 198 13.55 10.47 -6.36
C ARG A 198 14.21 10.64 -7.73
N VAL A 199 13.40 10.74 -8.79
CA VAL A 199 13.88 10.93 -10.17
C VAL A 199 14.26 12.38 -10.51
N LEU A 200 13.92 13.35 -9.65
CA LEU A 200 14.25 14.76 -9.88
C LEU A 200 15.77 15.01 -9.77
N PRO A 201 16.31 16.02 -10.50
CA PRO A 201 17.69 16.47 -10.32
C PRO A 201 17.97 16.81 -8.84
N ALA A 202 19.16 16.43 -8.36
CA ALA A 202 19.52 16.57 -6.95
C ALA A 202 19.37 18.01 -6.43
N ALA A 203 19.77 19.02 -7.22
CA ALA A 203 19.64 20.44 -6.85
C ALA A 203 18.16 20.85 -6.73
N THR A 204 17.34 20.56 -7.73
CA THR A 204 15.89 20.84 -7.72
C THR A 204 15.21 20.19 -6.52
N ARG A 205 15.52 18.91 -6.25
CA ARG A 205 15.00 18.18 -5.10
C ARG A 205 15.42 18.82 -3.78
N GLY A 206 16.68 19.22 -3.65
CA GLY A 206 17.21 19.89 -2.46
C GLY A 206 16.45 21.18 -2.15
N HIS A 207 16.34 22.08 -3.13
CA HIS A 207 15.64 23.36 -2.96
C HIS A 207 14.14 23.16 -2.65
N LEU A 208 13.49 22.23 -3.34
CA LEU A 208 12.10 21.87 -3.06
C LEU A 208 11.90 21.40 -1.62
N TYR A 209 12.80 20.56 -1.11
CA TYR A 209 12.70 20.01 0.25
C TYR A 209 12.98 21.05 1.33
N GLU A 210 14.01 21.87 1.14
CA GLU A 210 14.32 22.98 2.05
C GLU A 210 13.15 23.94 2.16
N GLU A 211 12.53 24.29 1.03
CA GLU A 211 11.42 25.21 1.04
C GLU A 211 10.14 24.58 1.60
N THR A 212 9.86 23.31 1.27
CA THR A 212 8.78 22.53 1.90
C THR A 212 8.90 22.54 3.42
N ALA A 213 10.10 22.26 3.94
CA ALA A 213 10.35 22.27 5.38
C ALA A 213 10.14 23.67 5.97
N ARG A 214 10.63 24.73 5.31
CA ARG A 214 10.41 26.12 5.74
C ARG A 214 8.93 26.50 5.77
N THR A 215 8.15 26.10 4.77
CA THR A 215 6.71 26.35 4.74
C THR A 215 6.00 25.70 5.92
N VAL A 216 6.31 24.44 6.25
CA VAL A 216 5.70 23.77 7.41
C VAL A 216 6.17 24.41 8.73
N ALA A 217 7.44 24.81 8.82
CA ALA A 217 7.98 25.46 10.01
C ALA A 217 7.29 26.79 10.33
N ALA A 218 6.98 27.59 9.31
CA ALA A 218 6.25 28.84 9.45
C ALA A 218 4.79 28.64 9.89
N GLU A 219 4.20 27.48 9.58
CA GLU A 219 2.79 27.14 9.80
C GLU A 219 2.61 26.30 11.08
N GLY A 220 3.21 26.76 12.18
CA GLY A 220 3.09 26.08 13.49
C GLY A 220 3.96 24.83 13.62
N GLY A 221 4.87 24.57 12.67
CA GLY A 221 5.87 23.50 12.77
C GLY A 221 5.34 22.09 12.59
N THR A 222 4.07 21.93 12.19
CA THR A 222 3.44 20.61 12.07
C THR A 222 2.50 20.56 10.87
N ALA A 223 2.70 19.57 10.00
CA ALA A 223 1.79 19.23 8.92
C ALA A 223 0.94 18.03 9.32
N ARG A 224 -0.36 18.23 9.55
CA ARG A 224 -1.28 17.11 9.78
C ARG A 224 -1.61 16.43 8.45
N VAL A 225 -1.26 15.15 8.32
CA VAL A 225 -1.48 14.35 7.11
C VAL A 225 -2.60 13.35 7.36
N ARG A 226 -3.70 13.46 6.60
CA ARG A 226 -4.78 12.48 6.58
C ARG A 226 -4.44 11.36 5.62
N ILE A 227 -4.69 10.13 6.06
CA ILE A 227 -4.56 8.91 5.25
C ILE A 227 -5.93 8.26 5.21
N THR A 228 -6.47 8.07 4.02
CA THR A 228 -7.61 7.19 3.80
C THR A 228 -7.10 5.92 3.13
N THR A 229 -7.26 4.78 3.78
CA THR A 229 -6.89 3.48 3.24
C THR A 229 -8.12 2.82 2.63
N SER A 230 -8.06 2.51 1.34
CA SER A 230 -9.02 1.64 0.67
C SER A 230 -8.66 0.19 0.90
N LEU A 231 -9.61 -0.62 1.34
CA LEU A 231 -9.52 -2.06 1.45
C LEU A 231 -10.52 -2.69 0.49
N PHE A 232 -10.02 -3.30 -0.59
CA PHE A 232 -10.83 -4.06 -1.53
C PHE A 232 -10.74 -5.54 -1.19
N LEU A 233 -11.89 -6.18 -1.10
CA LEU A 233 -12.07 -7.58 -0.70
C LEU A 233 -12.96 -8.28 -1.72
N ALA A 234 -12.77 -9.59 -1.87
CA ALA A 234 -13.67 -10.45 -2.62
C ALA A 234 -13.54 -11.90 -2.12
N ARG A 235 -14.29 -12.84 -2.68
CA ARG A 235 -14.16 -14.27 -2.46
C ARG A 235 -13.84 -14.99 -3.76
N SER A 236 -12.84 -15.86 -3.73
CA SER A 236 -12.49 -16.71 -4.87
C SER A 236 -13.54 -17.81 -5.04
N LEU A 237 -13.94 -18.05 -6.28
CA LEU A 237 -14.88 -19.13 -6.63
C LEU A 237 -14.23 -20.53 -6.66
N GLY A 238 -12.90 -20.61 -6.67
CA GLY A 238 -12.14 -21.83 -6.93
C GLY A 238 -11.63 -21.92 -8.36
#